data_AF-A0A225WLB8-F1
#
_entry.id   AF-A0A225WLB8-F1
#
_cell.length_a   1.000
_cell.length_b   1.000
_cell.length_c   1.000
_cell.angle_alpha   90.00
_cell.angle_beta   90.00
_cell.angle_gamma   90.00
#
_symmetry.space_group_name_H-M   'P 1'
#
loop_
_entity.id
_entity.type
_entity.pdbx_description
1 polymer ?
#
loop_
_entity_poly.entity_id
_entity_poly.type
_entity_poly.pdbx_seq_one_letter_code
_entity_poly.pdbx_strand_id
1 'polypeptide(L)'
;MVLKFRQSWRKLCKKYFKGLRRERATAAARGEVRAKTGKDPLSFDLSANAFGIHHGHMEWSGDALCIYFAHKKNDQEGSRPRDPRHIYANPLNPVICPVLAIGMFWATSSFGGSDLLFPGSNQYERFRKCLHRLLERDGSKDELRRRGVNQDDLGTHSTRKGAATYCTSGSTSCPSSTAVHLRAGWSLGGVQNTYLRYEAAGDMHVGRTVSGLPPGSQNFAVLPPHIVKRDAVVEQAIECVFPGLPSQLSYVGEFCLATLVYHAPYLQKTSQ
;
A
#
# COMPACT_ATOMS: atom_id res chain seq x y z
N MET A 1 -14.48 -6.31 -26.17
CA MET A 1 -13.66 -7.04 -25.17
C MET A 1 -13.70 -6.36 -23.79
N VAL A 2 -13.51 -5.03 -23.70
CA VAL A 2 -13.52 -4.21 -22.47
C VAL A 2 -14.83 -4.31 -21.67
N LEU A 3 -16.00 -4.31 -22.32
CA LEU A 3 -17.30 -4.51 -21.65
C LEU A 3 -17.46 -5.89 -21.02
N LYS A 4 -16.94 -6.95 -21.66
CA LYS A 4 -16.93 -8.32 -21.10
C LYS A 4 -15.95 -8.41 -19.92
N PHE A 5 -14.80 -7.75 -20.00
CA PHE A 5 -13.86 -7.62 -18.88
C PHE A 5 -14.50 -6.88 -17.71
N ARG A 6 -15.19 -5.75 -17.93
CA ARG A 6 -15.93 -5.02 -16.88
C ARG A 6 -17.00 -5.88 -16.23
N GLN A 7 -17.81 -6.60 -17.00
CA GLN A 7 -18.87 -7.44 -16.43
C GLN A 7 -18.27 -8.63 -15.66
N SER A 8 -17.21 -9.25 -16.19
CA SER A 8 -16.50 -10.34 -15.52
C SER A 8 -15.82 -9.85 -14.24
N TRP A 9 -15.05 -8.76 -14.31
CA TRP A 9 -14.37 -8.12 -13.19
C TRP A 9 -15.34 -7.58 -12.14
N ARG A 10 -16.42 -6.89 -12.54
CA ARG A 10 -17.48 -6.46 -11.61
C ARG A 10 -18.18 -7.66 -10.98
N LYS A 11 -18.43 -8.76 -11.70
CA LYS A 11 -19.01 -9.98 -11.13
C LYS A 11 -18.03 -10.63 -10.15
N LEU A 12 -16.73 -10.69 -10.48
CA LEU A 12 -15.66 -11.24 -9.66
C LEU A 12 -15.50 -10.45 -8.35
N CYS A 13 -15.31 -9.13 -8.45
CA CYS A 13 -15.22 -8.23 -7.31
C CYS A 13 -16.52 -8.22 -6.51
N LYS A 14 -17.69 -8.13 -7.14
CA LYS A 14 -18.98 -8.21 -6.40
C LYS A 14 -19.13 -9.54 -5.70
N LYS A 15 -18.76 -10.68 -6.29
CA LYS A 15 -18.84 -12.01 -5.65
C LYS A 15 -17.91 -12.07 -4.43
N TYR A 16 -16.65 -11.68 -4.60
CA TYR A 16 -15.64 -11.67 -3.55
C TYR A 16 -16.02 -10.73 -2.38
N PHE A 17 -16.37 -9.48 -2.67
CA PHE A 17 -16.71 -8.49 -1.64
C PHE A 17 -18.11 -8.69 -1.03
N LYS A 18 -19.08 -9.28 -1.77
CA LYS A 18 -20.40 -9.65 -1.23
C LYS A 18 -20.31 -10.88 -0.32
N GLY A 19 -19.41 -11.83 -0.61
CA GLY A 19 -19.04 -12.91 0.31
C GLY A 19 -18.52 -12.36 1.64
N LEU A 20 -17.52 -11.47 1.57
CA LEU A 20 -16.96 -10.77 2.73
C LEU A 20 -18.01 -9.95 3.51
N ARG A 21 -18.98 -9.32 2.83
CA ARG A 21 -20.06 -8.57 3.49
C ARG A 21 -21.13 -9.46 4.13
N ARG A 22 -21.44 -10.62 3.53
CA ARG A 22 -22.38 -11.60 4.10
C ARG A 22 -21.81 -12.25 5.35
N GLU A 23 -20.55 -12.68 5.32
CA GLU A 23 -19.85 -13.18 6.50
C GLU A 23 -19.87 -12.16 7.66
N ARG A 24 -19.64 -10.88 7.34
CA ARG A 24 -19.73 -9.77 8.31
C ARG A 24 -21.13 -9.55 8.88
N ALA A 25 -22.18 -9.68 8.07
CA ALA A 25 -23.56 -9.51 8.52
C ALA A 25 -24.02 -10.68 9.40
N THR A 26 -23.59 -11.90 9.08
CA THR A 26 -23.89 -13.11 9.87
C THR A 26 -23.17 -13.11 11.21
N ALA A 27 -21.94 -12.61 11.29
CA ALA A 27 -21.21 -12.46 12.55
C ALA A 27 -21.81 -11.38 13.47
N ALA A 28 -22.28 -10.25 12.90
CA ALA A 28 -22.96 -9.20 13.66
C ALA A 28 -24.33 -9.66 14.22
N ALA A 29 -25.08 -10.49 13.47
CA ALA A 29 -26.36 -11.04 13.90
C ALA A 29 -26.24 -12.06 15.06
N ARG A 30 -25.05 -12.58 15.34
CA ARG A 30 -24.78 -13.52 16.44
C ARG A 30 -24.40 -12.86 17.77
N GLY A 31 -24.34 -11.51 17.82
CA GLY A 31 -24.15 -10.78 19.07
C GLY A 31 -22.74 -10.81 19.67
N GLU A 32 -21.73 -11.23 18.92
CA GLU A 32 -20.36 -11.49 19.41
C GLU A 32 -19.50 -10.22 19.64
N VAL A 33 -20.07 -9.01 19.59
CA VAL A 33 -19.31 -7.76 19.76
C VAL A 33 -19.81 -6.97 20.97
N ARG A 34 -19.16 -7.16 22.12
CA ARG A 34 -19.33 -6.30 23.29
C ARG A 34 -18.19 -5.29 23.35
N ALA A 35 -18.50 -4.02 23.16
CA ALA A 35 -17.54 -2.92 23.22
C ALA A 35 -17.11 -2.63 24.66
N LYS A 36 -15.81 -2.44 24.88
CA LYS A 36 -15.29 -1.65 26.01
C LYS A 36 -14.34 -0.58 25.51
N THR A 37 -14.56 0.64 25.99
CA THR A 37 -13.80 1.85 25.74
C THR A 37 -12.78 2.09 26.85
N GLY A 38 -11.53 2.27 26.47
CA GLY A 38 -10.47 2.85 27.30
C GLY A 38 -9.52 3.62 26.38
N LYS A 39 -9.30 4.90 26.69
CA LYS A 39 -8.31 5.76 26.01
C LYS A 39 -7.00 5.68 26.79
N ASP A 40 -5.91 5.28 26.12
CA ASP A 40 -4.57 5.49 26.68
C ASP A 40 -3.97 6.81 26.17
N PRO A 41 -3.36 7.61 27.06
CA PRO A 41 -2.74 8.88 26.75
C PRO A 41 -1.31 8.65 26.26
N LEU A 42 -1.03 9.07 25.03
CA LEU A 42 0.25 9.51 24.44
C LEU A 42 0.11 9.35 22.92
N SER A 43 -0.35 10.41 22.25
CA SER A 43 -0.54 10.48 20.81
C SER A 43 0.80 10.50 20.08
N PHE A 44 1.43 9.33 19.92
CA PHE A 44 2.56 9.13 19.04
C PHE A 44 2.07 8.66 17.66
N ASP A 45 1.38 9.56 16.96
CA ASP A 45 0.73 9.28 15.68
C ASP A 45 1.72 9.22 14.51
N LEU A 46 2.10 7.99 14.11
CA LEU A 46 2.92 7.72 12.91
C LEU A 46 2.19 6.92 11.84
N SER A 47 0.95 6.51 12.13
CA SER A 47 0.00 6.01 11.15
C SER A 47 -0.71 7.16 10.39
N ALA A 48 -0.71 8.37 10.95
CA ALA A 48 -1.43 9.53 10.42
C ALA A 48 -1.05 9.91 8.98
N ASN A 49 0.22 9.82 8.60
CA ASN A 49 0.68 10.32 7.29
C ASN A 49 0.09 9.53 6.12
N ALA A 50 -0.04 8.21 6.23
CA ALA A 50 -0.63 7.38 5.17
C ALA A 50 -2.12 7.68 4.97
N PHE A 51 -2.81 8.12 6.02
CA PHE A 51 -4.22 8.50 5.95
C PHE A 51 -4.44 9.89 5.37
N GLY A 52 -3.44 10.76 5.45
CA GLY A 52 -3.42 12.09 4.84
C GLY A 52 -2.84 12.12 3.42
N ILE A 53 -2.74 10.97 2.73
CA ILE A 53 -2.33 10.95 1.32
C ILE A 53 -3.50 11.45 0.48
N HIS A 54 -3.27 12.53 -0.26
CA HIS A 54 -4.17 13.05 -1.28
C HIS A 54 -3.79 12.49 -2.65
N HIS A 55 -4.73 12.44 -3.59
CA HIS A 55 -4.44 12.09 -4.98
C HIS A 55 -3.40 13.03 -5.60
N GLY A 56 -3.41 14.31 -5.25
CA GLY A 56 -2.39 15.28 -5.68
C GLY A 56 -0.98 15.02 -5.12
N HIS A 57 -0.82 14.12 -4.14
CA HIS A 57 0.50 13.71 -3.62
C HIS A 57 1.12 12.57 -4.43
N MET A 58 0.39 11.98 -5.37
CA MET A 58 0.81 10.78 -6.09
C MET A 58 1.23 11.14 -7.51
N GLU A 59 2.39 10.64 -7.92
CA GLU A 59 2.92 10.82 -9.27
C GLU A 59 3.62 9.53 -9.70
N TRP A 60 3.63 9.24 -10.99
CA TRP A 60 4.52 8.20 -11.52
C TRP A 60 5.78 8.84 -12.07
N SER A 61 6.96 8.43 -11.59
CA SER A 61 8.24 8.96 -12.05
C SER A 61 9.25 7.83 -12.26
N GLY A 62 9.86 7.79 -13.44
CA GLY A 62 10.69 6.66 -13.87
C GLY A 62 9.88 5.37 -13.86
N ASP A 63 10.31 4.41 -13.04
CA ASP A 63 9.68 3.10 -12.88
C ASP A 63 8.98 2.90 -11.52
N ALA A 64 8.70 4.00 -10.81
CA ALA A 64 8.09 3.97 -9.48
C ALA A 64 6.86 4.88 -9.36
N LEU A 65 5.96 4.49 -8.45
CA LEU A 65 4.95 5.36 -7.88
C LEU A 65 5.58 6.20 -6.75
N CYS A 66 5.56 7.51 -6.89
CA CYS A 66 6.10 8.46 -5.92
C CYS A 66 4.97 9.06 -5.08
N ILE A 67 5.17 9.09 -3.75
CA ILE A 67 4.30 9.81 -2.82
C ILE A 67 5.04 10.98 -2.20
N TYR A 68 4.54 12.19 -2.40
CA TYR A 68 5.09 13.43 -1.86
C TYR A 68 4.29 13.88 -0.63
N PHE A 69 4.88 13.73 0.55
CA PHE A 69 4.25 14.20 1.79
C PHE A 69 4.49 15.70 1.99
N ALA A 70 3.43 16.46 2.26
CA ALA A 70 3.49 17.89 2.58
C ALA A 70 4.15 18.16 3.95
N HIS A 71 3.92 17.29 4.93
CA HIS A 71 4.57 17.35 6.25
C HIS A 71 5.28 16.03 6.55
N LYS A 72 6.54 16.10 6.97
CA LYS A 72 7.29 14.94 7.47
C LYS A 72 7.52 15.11 8.96
N LYS A 73 7.59 14.01 9.71
CA LYS A 73 7.78 14.05 11.18
C LYS A 73 9.02 14.83 11.63
N ASN A 74 10.07 14.84 10.81
CA ASN A 74 11.32 15.57 11.05
C ASN A 74 11.40 16.91 10.29
N ASP A 75 10.31 17.35 9.68
CA ASP A 75 10.20 18.60 8.92
C ASP A 75 8.78 19.16 9.08
N GLN A 76 8.46 19.57 10.31
CA GLN A 76 7.16 20.17 10.64
C GLN A 76 7.01 21.57 10.03
N GLU A 77 8.13 22.26 9.78
CA GLU A 77 8.19 23.59 9.18
C GLU A 77 8.01 23.57 7.65
N GLY A 78 8.13 22.40 7.01
CA GLY A 78 7.91 22.23 5.57
C GLY A 78 8.95 22.94 4.70
N SER A 79 10.11 23.26 5.27
CA SER A 79 11.18 24.01 4.61
C SER A 79 12.08 23.14 3.74
N ARG A 80 11.98 21.80 3.85
CA ARG A 80 12.81 20.89 3.07
C ARG A 80 12.16 20.55 1.73
N PRO A 81 12.97 20.20 0.71
CA PRO A 81 12.47 19.66 -0.53
C PRO A 81 11.49 18.51 -0.28
N ARG A 82 10.42 18.45 -1.09
CA ARG A 82 9.45 17.36 -1.02
C ARG A 82 10.08 16.10 -1.58
N ASP A 83 10.93 15.44 -0.80
CA ASP A 83 11.49 14.16 -1.23
C ASP A 83 10.39 13.10 -1.30
N PRO A 84 10.26 12.38 -2.42
CA PRO A 84 9.25 11.35 -2.58
C PRO A 84 9.55 10.12 -1.72
N ARG A 85 8.53 9.29 -1.56
CA ARG A 85 8.67 7.87 -1.18
C ARG A 85 8.39 7.03 -2.41
N HIS A 86 9.40 6.36 -2.94
CA HIS A 86 9.29 5.51 -4.14
C HIS A 86 8.67 4.16 -3.78
N ILE A 87 7.58 3.79 -4.44
CA ILE A 87 6.82 2.54 -4.29
C ILE A 87 6.89 1.80 -5.62
N TYR A 88 7.23 0.51 -5.60
CA TYR A 88 7.48 -0.27 -6.81
C TYR A 88 6.41 -1.34 -7.02
N ALA A 89 6.04 -1.59 -8.27
CA ALA A 89 5.26 -2.77 -8.61
C ALA A 89 6.10 -4.03 -8.37
N ASN A 90 5.46 -5.09 -7.88
CA ASN A 90 6.07 -6.42 -7.81
C ASN A 90 5.41 -7.35 -8.83
N PRO A 91 5.99 -7.51 -10.04
CA PRO A 91 5.49 -8.43 -11.05
C PRO A 91 5.77 -9.90 -10.71
N LEU A 92 6.66 -10.19 -9.75
CA LEU A 92 7.04 -11.55 -9.38
C LEU A 92 6.10 -12.14 -8.33
N ASN A 93 5.55 -11.30 -7.45
CA ASN A 93 4.67 -11.73 -6.39
C ASN A 93 3.44 -10.80 -6.27
N PRO A 94 2.28 -11.19 -6.83
CA PRO A 94 1.06 -10.38 -6.76
C PRO A 94 0.53 -10.19 -5.33
N VAL A 95 0.78 -11.13 -4.41
CA VAL A 95 0.22 -11.09 -3.03
C VAL A 95 0.68 -9.84 -2.27
N ILE A 96 1.91 -9.39 -2.53
CA ILE A 96 2.55 -8.27 -1.83
C ILE A 96 2.79 -7.04 -2.74
N CYS A 97 2.26 -7.05 -3.97
CA CYS A 97 2.48 -5.97 -4.93
C CYS A 97 1.67 -4.72 -4.54
N PRO A 98 2.31 -3.60 -4.14
CA PRO A 98 1.59 -2.43 -3.66
C PRO A 98 0.81 -1.73 -4.79
N VAL A 99 1.35 -1.70 -6.02
CA VAL A 99 0.66 -1.11 -7.19
C VAL A 99 -0.57 -1.93 -7.58
N LEU A 100 -0.50 -3.27 -7.47
CA LEU A 100 -1.66 -4.13 -7.66
C LEU A 100 -2.73 -3.85 -6.59
N ALA A 101 -2.33 -3.72 -5.33
CA ALA A 101 -3.25 -3.42 -4.24
C ALA A 101 -3.97 -2.07 -4.44
N ILE A 102 -3.26 -1.03 -4.90
CA ILE A 102 -3.86 0.27 -5.25
C ILE A 102 -4.83 0.13 -6.43
N GLY A 103 -4.42 -0.56 -7.50
CA GLY A 103 -5.29 -0.82 -8.65
C GLY A 103 -6.56 -1.58 -8.27
N MET A 104 -6.46 -2.61 -7.44
CA MET A 104 -7.63 -3.35 -6.94
C MET A 104 -8.54 -2.46 -6.08
N PHE A 105 -7.94 -1.63 -5.24
CA PHE A 105 -8.68 -0.69 -4.41
C PHE A 105 -9.46 0.30 -5.28
N TRP A 106 -8.79 0.99 -6.21
CA TRP A 106 -9.43 1.94 -7.14
C TRP A 106 -10.47 1.29 -8.05
N ALA A 107 -10.27 0.04 -8.46
CA ALA A 107 -11.25 -0.69 -9.25
C ALA A 107 -12.53 -1.02 -8.48
N THR A 108 -12.51 -0.91 -7.15
CA THR A 108 -13.64 -1.22 -6.26
C THR A 108 -14.12 -0.04 -5.42
N SER A 109 -13.44 1.09 -5.47
CA SER A 109 -13.82 2.36 -4.84
C SER A 109 -14.37 3.37 -5.85
N SER A 110 -14.85 4.51 -5.36
CA SER A 110 -15.27 5.65 -6.18
C SER A 110 -14.44 6.88 -5.81
N PHE A 111 -14.04 7.67 -6.81
CA PHE A 111 -13.28 8.91 -6.61
C PHE A 111 -14.16 10.13 -6.23
N GLY A 112 -15.47 10.06 -6.44
CA GLY A 112 -16.39 11.21 -6.35
C GLY A 112 -16.79 11.69 -4.95
N GLY A 113 -15.93 11.60 -3.93
CA GLY A 113 -16.32 12.01 -2.57
C GLY A 113 -15.21 12.55 -1.67
N SER A 114 -13.94 12.42 -2.05
CA SER A 114 -12.80 12.96 -1.31
C SER A 114 -11.55 12.95 -2.18
N ASP A 115 -10.68 13.93 -2.00
CA ASP A 115 -9.35 13.93 -2.62
C ASP A 115 -8.34 13.01 -1.89
N LEU A 116 -8.74 12.40 -0.77
CA LEU A 116 -7.93 11.44 -0.05
C LEU A 116 -7.86 10.10 -0.79
N LEU A 117 -6.66 9.50 -0.83
CA LEU A 117 -6.44 8.14 -1.32
C LEU A 117 -7.36 7.13 -0.61
N PHE A 118 -7.54 7.28 0.70
CA PHE A 118 -8.46 6.47 1.49
C PHE A 118 -9.62 7.34 2.00
N PRO A 119 -10.80 7.32 1.33
CA PRO A 119 -11.91 8.20 1.68
C PRO A 119 -12.60 7.80 2.98
N GLY A 120 -13.26 8.77 3.60
CA GLY A 120 -13.99 8.63 4.87
C GLY A 120 -13.17 9.06 6.09
N SER A 121 -13.75 8.94 7.27
CA SER A 121 -13.14 9.31 8.54
C SER A 121 -12.53 8.12 9.29
N ASN A 122 -11.75 8.41 10.35
CA ASN A 122 -11.21 7.41 11.28
C ASN A 122 -10.39 6.30 10.61
N GLN A 123 -9.57 6.65 9.62
CA GLN A 123 -8.77 5.68 8.86
C GLN A 123 -7.84 4.83 9.74
N TYR A 124 -7.26 5.44 10.77
CA TYR A 124 -6.44 4.72 11.75
C TYR A 124 -7.22 3.58 12.41
N GLU A 125 -8.38 3.88 12.97
CA GLU A 125 -9.20 2.90 13.67
C GLU A 125 -9.75 1.85 12.72
N ARG A 126 -10.10 2.23 11.49
CA ARG A 126 -10.51 1.29 10.44
C ARG A 126 -9.37 0.32 10.09
N PHE A 127 -8.16 0.83 9.91
CA PHE A 127 -6.98 0.00 9.65
C PHE A 127 -6.70 -0.94 10.82
N ARG A 128 -6.66 -0.42 12.05
CA ARG A 128 -6.48 -1.20 13.28
C ARG A 128 -7.49 -2.35 13.37
N LYS A 129 -8.79 -2.07 13.18
CA LYS A 129 -9.86 -3.10 13.19
C LYS A 129 -9.74 -4.11 12.06
N CYS A 130 -9.27 -3.70 10.88
CA CYS A 130 -9.01 -4.62 9.78
C CYS A 130 -7.81 -5.52 10.08
N LEU A 131 -6.73 -4.98 10.64
CA LEU A 131 -5.54 -5.72 11.04
C LEU A 131 -5.89 -6.75 12.13
N HIS A 132 -6.61 -6.34 13.18
CA HIS A 132 -7.02 -7.24 14.25
C HIS A 132 -7.80 -8.45 13.72
N ARG A 133 -8.83 -8.20 12.91
CA ARG A 133 -9.63 -9.26 12.28
C ARG A 133 -8.82 -10.16 11.36
N LEU A 134 -7.82 -9.62 10.67
CA LEU A 134 -6.94 -10.40 9.80
C LEU A 134 -6.11 -11.38 10.63
N LEU A 135 -5.59 -10.93 11.78
CA LEU A 135 -4.79 -11.73 12.68
C LEU A 135 -5.62 -12.78 13.45
N GLU A 136 -6.90 -12.50 13.71
CA GLU A 136 -7.83 -13.44 14.37
C GLU A 136 -8.34 -14.57 13.48
N ARG A 137 -8.23 -14.43 12.15
CA ARG A 137 -8.69 -15.46 11.21
C ARG A 137 -7.93 -16.76 11.43
N ASP A 138 -8.62 -17.90 11.48
CA ASP A 138 -8.04 -19.22 11.83
C ASP A 138 -6.71 -19.51 11.12
N GLY A 139 -6.65 -19.37 9.79
CA GLY A 139 -5.40 -19.60 9.05
C GLY A 139 -4.24 -18.64 9.39
N SER A 140 -4.54 -17.38 9.75
CA SER A 140 -3.51 -16.44 10.22
C SER A 140 -3.08 -16.77 11.64
N LYS A 141 -4.05 -17.04 12.52
CA LYS A 141 -3.83 -17.33 13.94
C LYS A 141 -3.03 -18.60 14.13
N ASP A 142 -3.34 -19.64 13.36
CA ASP A 142 -2.62 -20.91 13.36
C ASP A 142 -1.18 -20.73 12.88
N GLU A 143 -0.96 -19.91 11.84
CA GLU A 143 0.39 -19.63 11.35
C GLU A 143 1.21 -18.80 12.35
N LEU A 144 0.59 -17.82 13.02
CA LEU A 144 1.23 -17.05 14.09
C LEU A 144 1.65 -17.98 15.25
N ARG A 145 0.74 -18.85 15.68
CA ARG A 145 1.02 -19.86 16.72
C ARG A 145 2.14 -20.81 16.29
N ARG A 146 2.10 -21.30 15.05
CA ARG A 146 3.15 -22.16 14.48
C ARG A 146 4.53 -21.49 14.49
N ARG A 147 4.58 -20.17 14.27
CA ARG A 147 5.83 -19.39 14.29
C ARG A 147 6.23 -18.87 15.68
N GLY A 148 5.45 -19.17 16.73
CA GLY A 148 5.70 -18.67 18.08
C GLY A 148 5.53 -17.16 18.22
N VAL A 149 4.73 -16.53 17.36
CA VAL A 149 4.45 -15.09 17.40
C VAL A 149 3.17 -14.85 18.18
N ASN A 150 3.24 -14.07 19.25
CA ASN A 150 2.04 -13.63 19.95
C ASN A 150 1.32 -12.55 19.13
N GLN A 151 0.02 -12.73 18.93
CA GLN A 151 -0.83 -11.79 18.19
C GLN A 151 -0.85 -10.40 18.86
N ASP A 152 -0.80 -10.34 20.19
CA ASP A 152 -0.88 -9.10 20.95
C ASP A 152 0.36 -8.20 20.75
N ASP A 153 1.47 -8.77 20.27
CA ASP A 153 2.69 -8.02 19.92
C ASP A 153 2.58 -7.35 18.53
N LEU A 154 1.54 -7.68 17.76
CA LEU A 154 1.32 -7.15 16.42
C LEU A 154 0.31 -5.99 16.44
N GLY A 155 0.84 -4.79 16.27
CA GLY A 155 0.07 -3.56 16.18
C GLY A 155 0.21 -2.86 14.83
N THR A 156 -0.47 -1.71 14.71
CA THR A 156 -0.41 -0.83 13.54
C THR A 156 1.02 -0.35 13.23
N HIS A 157 1.88 -0.24 14.25
CA HIS A 157 3.28 0.12 14.10
C HIS A 157 4.18 -1.03 13.62
N SER A 158 3.73 -2.29 13.74
CA SER A 158 4.54 -3.46 13.41
C SER A 158 4.87 -3.52 11.92
N THR A 159 3.98 -3.05 11.03
CA THR A 159 4.28 -2.93 9.59
C THR A 159 5.49 -2.04 9.33
N ARG A 160 5.55 -0.86 9.95
CA ARG A 160 6.63 0.11 9.74
C ARG A 160 7.94 -0.34 10.38
N LYS A 161 7.88 -0.84 11.62
CA LYS A 161 9.05 -1.37 12.34
C LYS A 161 9.62 -2.60 11.64
N GLY A 162 8.76 -3.55 11.30
CA GLY A 162 9.12 -4.76 10.57
C GLY A 162 9.71 -4.48 9.19
N ALA A 163 9.16 -3.52 8.44
CA ALA A 163 9.75 -3.10 7.17
C ALA A 163 11.15 -2.51 7.33
N ALA A 164 11.40 -1.70 8.36
CA ALA A 164 12.73 -1.16 8.63
C ALA A 164 13.73 -2.26 9.05
N THR A 165 13.31 -3.19 9.90
CA THR A 165 14.13 -4.37 10.26
C THR A 165 14.42 -5.23 9.05
N TYR A 166 13.42 -5.49 8.20
CA TYR A 166 13.59 -6.26 6.97
C TYR A 166 14.57 -5.59 6.01
N CYS A 167 14.48 -4.26 5.84
CA CYS A 167 15.44 -3.54 5.01
C CYS A 167 16.86 -3.61 5.56
N THR A 168 17.05 -3.38 6.86
CA THR A 168 18.40 -3.29 7.45
C THR A 168 19.05 -4.66 7.65
N SER A 169 18.25 -5.70 7.90
CA SER A 169 18.75 -6.99 8.41
C SER A 169 18.21 -8.22 7.64
N GLY A 170 17.38 -8.03 6.61
CA GLY A 170 16.80 -9.14 5.83
C GLY A 170 17.73 -9.71 4.75
N SER A 171 18.86 -9.05 4.46
CA SER A 171 19.85 -9.47 3.47
C SER A 171 21.19 -8.78 3.74
N THR A 172 22.29 -9.35 3.24
CA THR A 172 23.60 -8.69 3.18
C THR A 172 23.67 -7.60 2.11
N SER A 173 22.72 -7.58 1.18
CA SER A 173 22.54 -6.52 0.17
C SER A 173 21.48 -5.50 0.61
N CYS A 174 21.55 -5.05 1.86
CA CYS A 174 20.59 -4.12 2.45
C CYS A 174 20.83 -2.66 2.02
N PRO A 175 19.79 -1.81 1.97
CA PRO A 175 19.96 -0.37 1.89
C PRO A 175 20.71 0.17 3.12
N SER A 176 21.33 1.34 2.98
CA SER A 176 21.99 2.00 4.12
C SER A 176 20.99 2.27 5.24
N SER A 177 21.44 2.13 6.49
CA SER A 177 20.62 2.44 7.67
C SER A 177 20.10 3.88 7.59
N THR A 178 20.92 4.83 7.14
CA THR A 178 20.53 6.22 6.88
C THR A 178 19.31 6.32 5.97
N ALA A 179 19.31 5.65 4.82
CA ALA A 179 18.17 5.68 3.89
C ALA A 179 16.91 5.11 4.53
N VAL A 180 17.04 4.01 5.29
CA VAL A 180 15.90 3.40 6.01
C VAL A 180 15.32 4.35 7.06
N HIS A 181 16.17 4.99 7.88
CA HIS A 181 15.74 5.94 8.91
C HIS A 181 15.05 7.16 8.29
N LEU A 182 15.63 7.74 7.25
CA LEU A 182 15.06 8.88 6.53
C LEU A 182 13.71 8.50 5.90
N ARG A 183 13.60 7.32 5.26
CA ARG A 183 12.34 6.83 4.70
C ARG A 183 11.28 6.62 5.77
N ALA A 184 11.66 6.02 6.91
CA ALA A 184 10.80 5.75 8.05
C ALA A 184 10.36 7.01 8.82
N GLY A 185 10.96 8.18 8.51
CA GLY A 185 10.71 9.44 9.20
C GLY A 185 11.28 9.44 10.63
N TRP A 186 12.41 8.77 10.84
CA TRP A 186 13.13 8.72 12.10
C TRP A 186 14.27 9.73 12.11
N SER A 187 14.47 10.40 13.25
CA SER A 187 15.64 11.25 13.48
C SER A 187 16.89 10.38 13.48
N LEU A 188 17.95 10.81 12.79
CA LEU A 188 19.25 10.13 12.82
C LEU A 188 20.00 10.43 14.13
N GLY A 189 19.69 11.56 14.76
CA GLY A 189 20.28 12.00 16.02
C GLY A 189 21.57 12.79 15.85
N GLY A 190 21.78 13.75 16.76
CA GLY A 190 23.00 14.55 16.87
C GLY A 190 23.49 15.11 15.54
N VAL A 191 24.80 14.93 15.30
CA VAL A 191 25.53 15.44 14.13
C VAL A 191 25.05 14.84 12.81
N GLN A 192 24.52 13.61 12.82
CA GLN A 192 24.09 12.91 11.60
C GLN A 192 22.92 13.60 10.91
N ASN A 193 22.01 14.24 11.67
CA ASN A 193 20.88 14.99 11.11
C ASN A 193 21.33 16.18 10.24
N THR A 194 22.52 16.73 10.50
CA THR A 194 23.06 17.87 9.77
C THR A 194 23.63 17.44 8.41
N TYR A 195 24.40 16.35 8.41
CA TYR A 195 25.22 15.93 7.26
C TYR A 195 24.56 14.87 6.37
N LEU A 196 23.71 14.02 6.93
CA LEU A 196 23.11 12.91 6.19
C LEU A 196 21.69 13.30 5.75
N ARG A 197 21.55 13.55 4.44
CA ARG A 197 20.30 14.01 3.82
C ARG A 197 19.67 12.91 2.98
N TYR A 198 18.44 13.16 2.58
CA TYR A 198 17.75 12.30 1.63
C TYR A 198 18.53 12.28 0.33
N GLU A 199 18.70 11.08 -0.21
CA GLU A 199 19.19 10.87 -1.57
C GLU A 199 18.30 9.84 -2.26
N ALA A 200 17.94 10.13 -3.51
CA ALA A 200 16.93 9.37 -4.25
C ALA A 200 17.31 7.88 -4.37
N ALA A 201 18.57 7.59 -4.73
CA ALA A 201 19.05 6.21 -4.87
C ALA A 201 18.88 5.38 -3.59
N GLY A 202 19.09 6.00 -2.41
CA GLY A 202 18.88 5.35 -1.12
C GLY A 202 17.42 4.99 -0.91
N ASP A 203 16.50 5.93 -1.13
CA ASP A 203 15.06 5.67 -0.99
C ASP A 203 14.53 4.68 -2.04
N MET A 204 15.05 4.74 -3.26
CA MET A 204 14.72 3.79 -4.33
C MET A 204 15.13 2.36 -3.94
N HIS A 205 16.33 2.17 -3.40
CA HIS A 205 16.77 0.88 -2.88
C HIS A 205 15.80 0.39 -1.79
N VAL A 206 15.54 1.21 -0.77
CA VAL A 206 14.59 0.84 0.30
C VAL A 206 13.21 0.51 -0.28
N GLY A 207 12.74 1.29 -1.25
CA GLY A 207 11.45 1.11 -1.93
C GLY A 207 11.32 -0.24 -2.61
N ARG A 208 12.33 -0.66 -3.37
CA ARG A 208 12.37 -1.97 -4.01
C ARG A 208 12.39 -3.10 -2.98
N THR A 209 13.20 -2.95 -1.93
CA THR A 209 13.28 -3.92 -0.83
C THR A 209 11.93 -4.09 -0.13
N VAL A 210 11.26 -3.01 0.30
CA VAL A 210 9.95 -3.12 0.97
C VAL A 210 8.82 -3.55 0.03
N SER A 211 8.99 -3.39 -1.28
CA SER A 211 8.05 -3.93 -2.28
C SER A 211 8.27 -5.43 -2.53
N GLY A 212 9.25 -6.05 -1.86
CA GLY A 212 9.53 -7.48 -1.93
C GLY A 212 10.30 -7.89 -3.19
N LEU A 213 11.01 -6.98 -3.84
CA LEU A 213 11.88 -7.31 -4.97
C LEU A 213 13.19 -7.95 -4.46
N PRO A 214 13.72 -8.97 -5.14
CA PRO A 214 14.85 -9.77 -4.65
C PRO A 214 16.19 -9.03 -4.81
N PRO A 215 16.86 -8.59 -3.73
CA PRO A 215 18.05 -7.71 -3.81
C PRO A 215 19.28 -8.39 -4.43
N GLY A 216 19.37 -9.72 -4.38
CA GLY A 216 20.48 -10.50 -4.97
C GLY A 216 20.24 -10.95 -6.42
N SER A 217 19.26 -10.39 -7.12
CA SER A 217 18.87 -10.81 -8.47
C SER A 217 18.76 -9.61 -9.41
N GLN A 218 18.98 -9.83 -10.71
CA GLN A 218 18.66 -8.84 -11.75
C GLN A 218 17.20 -8.36 -11.68
N ASN A 219 16.31 -9.20 -11.17
CA ASN A 219 14.91 -8.85 -10.97
C ASN A 219 14.68 -7.82 -9.86
N PHE A 220 15.72 -7.40 -9.13
CA PHE A 220 15.64 -6.25 -8.23
C PHE A 220 15.27 -4.98 -8.99
N ALA A 221 15.80 -4.82 -10.20
CA ALA A 221 15.57 -3.69 -11.10
C ALA A 221 14.45 -3.97 -12.12
N VAL A 222 13.59 -4.97 -11.87
CA VAL A 222 12.50 -5.31 -12.80
C VAL A 222 11.58 -4.12 -13.00
N LEU A 223 11.22 -3.86 -14.27
CA LEU A 223 10.28 -2.81 -14.61
C LEU A 223 8.84 -3.19 -14.18
N PRO A 224 8.01 -2.19 -13.84
CA PRO A 224 6.59 -2.42 -13.63
C PRO A 224 5.94 -2.96 -14.92
N PRO A 225 4.85 -3.75 -14.80
CA PRO A 225 3.96 -3.96 -15.93
C PRO A 225 3.50 -2.61 -16.49
N HIS A 226 3.69 -2.41 -17.79
CA HIS A 226 3.39 -1.15 -18.46
C HIS A 226 2.76 -1.39 -19.83
N ILE A 227 2.06 -0.38 -20.32
CA ILE A 227 1.43 -0.38 -21.63
C ILE A 227 2.37 0.36 -22.60
N VAL A 228 2.74 -0.29 -23.70
CA VAL A 228 3.70 0.27 -24.67
C VAL A 228 3.07 1.43 -25.46
N LYS A 229 1.79 1.31 -25.80
CA LYS A 229 1.05 2.32 -26.55
C LYS A 229 -0.29 2.59 -25.89
N ARG A 230 -0.48 3.83 -25.46
CA ARG A 230 -1.76 4.32 -24.97
C ARG A 230 -2.63 4.71 -26.16
N ASP A 231 -3.69 3.93 -26.38
CA ASP A 231 -4.69 4.18 -27.42
C ASP A 231 -6.09 4.37 -26.81
N ALA A 232 -7.08 4.59 -27.66
CA ALA A 232 -8.47 4.77 -27.22
C ALA A 232 -9.02 3.58 -26.42
N VAL A 233 -8.51 2.36 -26.64
CA VAL A 233 -8.93 1.17 -25.89
C VAL A 233 -8.41 1.23 -24.46
N VAL A 234 -7.16 1.66 -24.28
CA VAL A 234 -6.53 1.85 -22.97
C VAL A 234 -7.25 2.97 -22.20
N GLU A 235 -7.56 4.08 -22.84
CA GLU A 235 -8.28 5.19 -22.22
C GLU A 235 -9.68 4.76 -21.76
N GLN A 236 -10.44 4.08 -22.62
CA GLN A 236 -11.73 3.52 -22.26
C GLN A 236 -11.62 2.48 -21.15
N ALA A 237 -10.54 1.69 -21.11
CA ALA A 237 -10.29 0.72 -20.05
C ALA A 237 -10.00 1.41 -18.71
N ILE A 238 -9.18 2.47 -18.70
CA ILE A 238 -8.91 3.28 -17.50
C ILE A 238 -10.21 3.87 -16.96
N GLU A 239 -11.01 4.52 -17.80
CA GLU A 239 -12.30 5.12 -17.38
C GLU A 239 -13.29 4.05 -16.88
N CYS A 240 -13.28 2.88 -17.53
CA CYS A 240 -14.14 1.77 -17.18
C CYS A 240 -13.78 1.12 -15.84
N VAL A 241 -12.49 0.92 -15.58
CA VAL A 241 -11.96 0.26 -14.39
C VAL A 241 -11.87 1.23 -13.22
N PHE A 242 -11.47 2.47 -13.46
CA PHE A 242 -11.28 3.54 -12.47
C PHE A 242 -12.23 4.72 -12.77
N PRO A 243 -13.56 4.54 -12.58
CA PRO A 243 -14.52 5.58 -12.93
C PRO A 243 -14.34 6.84 -12.08
N GLY A 244 -14.16 7.98 -12.73
CA GLY A 244 -13.90 9.27 -12.08
C GLY A 244 -12.46 9.47 -11.62
N LEU A 245 -11.50 8.68 -12.12
CA LEU A 245 -10.07 8.89 -11.87
C LEU A 245 -9.69 10.33 -12.23
N PRO A 246 -9.12 11.12 -11.29
CA PRO A 246 -8.65 12.47 -11.57
C PRO A 246 -7.60 12.49 -12.68
N SER A 247 -7.59 13.53 -13.52
CA SER A 247 -6.70 13.64 -14.67
C SER A 247 -5.21 13.62 -14.29
N GLN A 248 -4.86 14.20 -13.13
CA GLN A 248 -3.49 14.17 -12.60
C GLN A 248 -3.01 12.74 -12.28
N LEU A 249 -3.92 11.80 -12.01
CA LEU A 249 -3.60 10.40 -11.78
C LEU A 249 -3.65 9.55 -13.05
N SER A 250 -3.89 10.14 -14.22
CA SER A 250 -4.10 9.36 -15.44
C SER A 250 -2.92 8.46 -15.79
N TYR A 251 -1.69 8.93 -15.55
CA TYR A 251 -0.48 8.13 -15.80
C TYR A 251 -0.29 7.04 -14.73
N VAL A 252 -0.56 7.33 -13.45
CA VAL A 252 -0.57 6.33 -12.38
C VAL A 252 -1.64 5.25 -12.64
N GLY A 253 -2.81 5.66 -13.11
CA GLY A 253 -3.91 4.77 -13.49
C GLY A 253 -3.53 3.81 -14.62
N GLU A 254 -2.69 4.25 -15.56
CA GLU A 254 -2.18 3.39 -16.63
C GLU A 254 -1.34 2.23 -16.09
N PHE A 255 -0.39 2.50 -15.19
CA PHE A 255 0.40 1.45 -14.53
C PHE A 255 -0.44 0.56 -13.62
N CYS A 256 -1.43 1.12 -12.93
CA CYS A 256 -2.38 0.33 -12.14
C CYS A 256 -3.19 -0.62 -13.02
N LEU A 257 -3.68 -0.14 -14.18
CA LEU A 257 -4.39 -0.96 -15.16
C LEU A 257 -3.47 -2.05 -15.73
N ALA A 258 -2.26 -1.69 -16.16
CA ALA A 258 -1.27 -2.63 -16.67
C ALA A 258 -0.96 -3.73 -15.65
N THR A 259 -0.79 -3.36 -14.38
CA THR A 259 -0.53 -4.30 -13.28
C THR A 259 -1.72 -5.22 -13.01
N LEU A 260 -2.96 -4.71 -13.08
CA LEU A 260 -4.17 -5.53 -12.97
C LEU A 260 -4.28 -6.55 -14.12
N VAL A 261 -3.99 -6.13 -15.35
CA VAL A 261 -4.04 -6.99 -16.53
C VAL A 261 -2.96 -8.07 -16.45
N TYR A 262 -1.72 -7.69 -16.12
CA TYR A 262 -0.60 -8.60 -15.96
C TYR A 262 -0.89 -9.69 -14.91
N HIS A 263 -1.48 -9.31 -13.78
CA HIS A 263 -1.83 -10.24 -12.69
C HIS A 263 -3.23 -10.87 -12.82
N ALA A 264 -3.94 -10.66 -13.93
CA ALA A 264 -5.29 -11.21 -14.12
C ALA A 264 -5.36 -12.74 -13.96
N PRO A 265 -4.39 -13.55 -14.45
CA PRO A 265 -4.42 -15.00 -14.24
C PRO A 265 -4.38 -15.40 -12.76
N TYR A 266 -3.62 -14.67 -11.93
CA TYR A 266 -3.57 -14.87 -10.48
C TYR A 266 -4.92 -14.51 -9.84
N LEU A 267 -5.44 -13.32 -10.17
CA LEU A 267 -6.68 -12.80 -9.58
C LEU A 267 -7.90 -13.67 -9.89
N GLN A 268 -7.94 -14.28 -11.08
CA GLN A 268 -9.01 -15.19 -11.48
C GLN A 268 -8.98 -16.51 -10.70
N LYS A 269 -7.79 -17.05 -10.40
CA LYS A 269 -7.63 -18.29 -9.62
C LYS A 269 -8.05 -18.11 -8.16
N THR A 270 -7.68 -16.99 -7.54
CA THR A 270 -7.97 -16.73 -6.11
C THR A 270 -9.42 -16.31 -5.84
N SER A 271 -10.20 -16.03 -6.89
CA SER A 271 -11.60 -15.58 -6.77
C SER A 271 -12.65 -16.70 -6.93
N GLN A 272 -12.20 -17.93 -7.20
CA GLN A 272 -13.06 -19.12 -7.23
C GLN A 272 -13.24 -19.65 -5.81
#